data_AF-N8PTM9-F1
#
_entry.id   AF-N8PTM9-F1
#
_cell.length_a   1.000
_cell.length_b   1.000
_cell.length_c   1.000
_cell.angle_alpha   90.00
_cell.angle_beta   90.00
_cell.angle_gamma   90.00
#
_symmetry.space_group_name_H-M   'P 1'
#
loop_
_entity.id
_entity.type
_entity.pdbx_description
1 polymer ?
#
loop_
_entity_poly.entity_id
_entity_poly.type
_entity_poly.pdbx_seq_one_letter_code
_entity_poly.pdbx_strand_id
1 'polypeptide(L)'
;MKISYVFTCGRLESLFKILCLIQQGEGHDTSEDKKIIEQFRKDITLGRTFEETELYQRIEKSEEKIVINRLNNILRDKPPHQNKFDLDEYKTGAWSEFSDYKLAIRFSDAKTALSQKHFEKTGEYMTSRGIAKLTGFNPTNIKNMLNHKRSVVKKMLSTLEKLAKEY
;
A
#
# COMPACT_ATOMS: atom_id res chain seq x y z
N MET A 1 13.76 9.46 16.24
CA MET A 1 13.89 8.03 16.61
C MET A 1 14.47 7.31 15.39
N LYS A 2 15.61 6.62 15.52
CA LYS A 2 16.13 5.83 14.39
C LYS A 2 15.21 4.64 14.19
N ILE A 3 14.73 4.44 12.97
CA ILE A 3 13.97 3.24 12.60
C ILE A 3 14.93 2.05 12.73
N SER A 4 14.44 0.90 13.20
CA SER A 4 15.28 -0.29 13.34
C SER A 4 15.36 -1.10 12.05
N TYR A 5 16.31 -2.02 12.03
CA TYR A 5 16.48 -2.96 10.93
C TYR A 5 15.27 -3.90 10.80
N VAL A 6 14.82 -4.47 11.91
CA VAL A 6 13.72 -5.43 11.94
C VAL A 6 12.40 -4.80 11.50
N PHE A 7 12.12 -3.57 11.94
CA PHE A 7 10.96 -2.80 11.46
C PHE A 7 11.03 -2.55 9.95
N THR A 8 12.22 -2.23 9.44
CA THR A 8 12.46 -2.00 8.00
C THR A 8 12.21 -3.28 7.19
N CYS A 9 12.64 -4.44 7.67
CA CYS A 9 12.32 -5.73 7.06
C CYS A 9 10.79 -5.98 6.98
N GLY A 10 10.04 -5.61 8.03
CA GLY A 10 8.58 -5.67 7.99
C GLY A 10 7.99 -4.79 6.88
N ARG A 11 8.50 -3.57 6.70
CA ARG A 11 8.06 -2.68 5.62
C ARG A 11 8.38 -3.21 4.23
N LEU A 12 9.53 -3.87 4.05
CA LEU A 12 9.88 -4.55 2.81
C LEU A 12 8.91 -5.69 2.50
N GLU A 13 8.48 -6.47 3.49
CA GLU A 13 7.43 -7.49 3.30
C GLU A 13 6.12 -6.85 2.79
N SER A 14 5.70 -5.73 3.39
CA SER A 14 4.51 -5.00 2.92
C SER A 14 4.66 -4.52 1.48
N LEU A 15 5.84 -3.99 1.14
CA LEU A 15 6.11 -3.51 -0.20
C LEU A 15 6.13 -4.64 -1.23
N PHE A 16 6.67 -5.81 -0.88
CA PHE A 16 6.59 -7.01 -1.71
C PHE A 16 5.14 -7.42 -1.99
N LYS A 17 4.28 -7.44 -0.97
CA LYS A 17 2.85 -7.72 -1.15
C LYS A 17 2.16 -6.70 -2.06
N ILE A 18 2.54 -5.42 -1.99
CA ILE A 18 2.06 -4.38 -2.90
C ILE A 18 2.51 -4.69 -4.34
N LEU A 19 3.77 -5.08 -4.54
CA LEU A 19 4.29 -5.46 -5.85
C LEU A 19 3.50 -6.62 -6.45
N CYS A 20 3.31 -7.72 -5.71
CA CYS A 20 2.55 -8.88 -6.19
C CYS A 20 1.10 -8.51 -6.52
N LEU A 21 0.46 -7.69 -5.67
CA LEU A 21 -0.89 -7.20 -5.93
C LEU A 21 -0.97 -6.36 -7.22
N ILE A 22 0.02 -5.52 -7.52
CA ILE A 22 0.06 -4.71 -8.74
C ILE A 22 0.23 -5.61 -9.97
N GLN A 23 1.17 -6.56 -9.92
CA GLN A 23 1.51 -7.39 -11.07
C GLN A 23 0.49 -8.47 -11.37
N GLN A 24 -0.18 -9.00 -10.34
CA GLN A 24 -0.98 -10.22 -10.45
C GLN A 24 -2.46 -10.02 -10.07
N GLY A 25 -2.82 -8.89 -9.46
CA GLY A 25 -4.21 -8.58 -9.07
C GLY A 25 -4.68 -9.24 -7.77
N GLU A 26 -5.91 -8.96 -7.31
CA GLU A 26 -6.43 -9.46 -6.01
C GLU A 26 -6.73 -10.98 -5.98
N GLY A 27 -6.90 -11.61 -7.14
CA GLY A 27 -7.33 -13.02 -7.27
C GLY A 27 -6.21 -14.02 -7.58
N HIS A 28 -4.94 -13.61 -7.57
CA HIS A 28 -3.84 -14.51 -7.90
C HIS A 28 -3.55 -15.54 -6.78
N ASP A 29 -2.86 -16.61 -7.14
CA ASP A 29 -2.40 -17.61 -6.18
C ASP A 29 -1.25 -17.08 -5.32
N THR A 30 -1.54 -16.79 -4.06
CA THR A 30 -0.55 -16.29 -3.08
C THR A 30 0.41 -17.35 -2.52
N SER A 31 0.38 -18.58 -3.01
CA SER A 31 1.18 -19.69 -2.48
C SER A 31 2.69 -19.44 -2.65
N GLU A 32 3.12 -18.88 -3.77
CA GLU A 32 4.53 -18.53 -4.01
C GLU A 32 4.95 -17.35 -3.12
N ASP A 33 4.15 -16.29 -3.06
CA ASP A 33 4.38 -15.12 -2.21
C ASP A 33 4.62 -15.51 -0.75
N LYS A 34 3.78 -16.40 -0.22
CA LYS A 34 3.91 -16.90 1.15
C LYS A 34 5.23 -17.62 1.37
N LYS A 35 5.68 -18.46 0.43
CA LYS A 35 6.97 -19.16 0.52
C LYS A 35 8.13 -18.17 0.54
N ILE A 36 8.10 -17.15 -0.32
CA ILE A 36 9.15 -16.11 -0.39
C ILE A 36 9.19 -15.31 0.92
N ILE A 37 8.02 -14.93 1.46
CA ILE A 37 7.92 -14.20 2.73
C ILE A 37 8.41 -15.05 3.91
N GLU A 38 8.04 -16.33 3.95
CA GLU A 38 8.52 -17.26 4.99
C GLU A 38 10.04 -17.43 4.92
N GLN A 39 10.59 -17.60 3.72
CA GLN A 39 12.03 -17.70 3.54
C GLN A 39 12.74 -16.39 3.91
N PHE A 40 12.17 -15.24 3.54
CA PHE A 40 12.68 -13.92 3.94
C PHE A 40 12.80 -13.80 5.46
N ARG A 41 11.75 -14.17 6.20
CA ARG A 41 11.78 -14.14 7.68
C ARG A 41 12.84 -15.07 8.26
N LYS A 42 13.01 -16.27 7.69
CA LYS A 42 14.06 -17.22 8.10
C LYS A 42 15.45 -16.62 7.87
N ASP A 43 15.70 -16.08 6.68
CA ASP A 43 16.97 -15.46 6.30
C ASP A 43 17.35 -14.32 7.27
N ILE A 44 16.41 -13.41 7.56
CA ILE A 44 16.64 -12.33 8.52
C ILE A 44 16.91 -12.86 9.93
N THR A 45 16.17 -13.89 10.36
CA THR A 45 16.36 -14.53 11.68
C THR A 45 17.75 -15.17 11.80
N LEU A 46 18.29 -15.70 10.70
CA LEU A 46 19.63 -16.29 10.62
C LEU A 46 20.75 -15.24 10.50
N GLY A 47 20.42 -13.95 10.54
CA GLY A 47 21.39 -12.85 10.44
C GLY A 47 21.79 -12.49 9.01
N ARG A 48 21.04 -12.95 8.00
CA ARG A 48 21.26 -12.54 6.62
C ARG A 48 20.83 -11.08 6.41
N THR A 49 21.55 -10.37 5.55
CA THR A 49 21.15 -9.01 5.14
C THR A 49 19.92 -9.08 4.21
N PHE A 50 19.03 -8.08 4.25
CA PHE A 50 17.82 -8.12 3.44
C PHE A 50 18.15 -8.03 1.95
N GLU A 51 19.25 -7.39 1.59
CA GLU A 51 19.73 -7.21 0.21
C GLU A 51 20.02 -8.53 -0.49
N GLU A 52 20.46 -9.53 0.27
CA GLU A 52 20.75 -10.86 -0.24
C GLU A 52 19.51 -11.74 -0.40
N THR A 53 18.35 -11.29 0.08
CA THR A 53 17.12 -12.08 0.05
C THR A 53 16.43 -11.97 -1.30
N GLU A 54 15.79 -13.05 -1.72
CA GLU A 54 14.99 -13.08 -2.94
C GLU A 54 13.90 -12.00 -2.94
N LEU A 55 13.24 -11.80 -1.78
CA LEU A 55 12.18 -10.81 -1.62
C LEU A 55 12.66 -9.41 -1.99
N TYR A 56 13.81 -8.98 -1.44
CA TYR A 56 14.36 -7.67 -1.74
C TYR A 56 14.75 -7.54 -3.22
N GLN A 57 15.41 -8.56 -3.78
CA GLN A 57 15.83 -8.54 -5.19
C GLN A 57 14.64 -8.40 -6.15
N ARG A 58 13.49 -9.02 -5.84
CA ARG A 58 12.26 -8.84 -6.63
C ARG A 58 11.71 -7.41 -6.52
N ILE A 59 11.77 -6.78 -5.35
CA ILE A 59 11.37 -5.38 -5.17
C ILE A 59 12.32 -4.43 -5.93
N GLU A 60 13.63 -4.64 -5.79
CA GLU A 60 14.65 -3.77 -6.39
C GLU A 60 14.60 -3.80 -7.93
N LYS A 61 14.30 -4.95 -8.52
CA LYS A 61 14.12 -5.12 -9.98
C LYS A 61 12.76 -4.62 -10.50
N SER A 62 11.88 -4.12 -9.64
CA SER A 62 10.56 -3.65 -10.06
C SER A 62 10.66 -2.39 -10.92
N GLU A 63 9.94 -2.37 -12.04
CA GLU A 63 9.78 -1.18 -12.88
C GLU A 63 8.58 -0.30 -12.43
N GLU A 64 7.83 -0.75 -11.42
CA GLU A 64 6.66 -0.05 -10.92
C GLU A 64 7.07 1.22 -10.15
N LYS A 65 6.81 2.39 -10.73
CA LYS A 65 7.18 3.69 -10.12
C LYS A 65 6.74 3.82 -8.66
N ILE A 66 5.55 3.30 -8.32
CA ILE A 66 5.04 3.34 -6.95
C ILE A 66 5.85 2.47 -6.00
N VAL A 67 6.35 1.33 -6.47
CA VAL A 67 7.20 0.41 -5.70
C VAL A 67 8.57 1.03 -5.49
N ILE A 68 9.20 1.52 -6.57
CA ILE A 68 10.50 2.22 -6.53
C ILE A 68 10.46 3.39 -5.53
N ASN A 69 9.45 4.26 -5.65
CA ASN A 69 9.32 5.42 -4.76
C ASN A 69 9.14 5.02 -3.30
N ARG A 70 8.40 3.94 -3.02
CA ARG A 70 8.22 3.44 -1.65
C ARG A 70 9.49 2.80 -1.12
N LEU A 71 10.21 2.03 -1.93
CA LEU A 71 11.51 1.45 -1.58
C LEU A 71 12.50 2.57 -1.18
N ASN A 72 12.65 3.59 -2.02
CA ASN A 72 13.53 4.73 -1.74
C ASN A 72 13.16 5.44 -0.43
N ASN A 73 11.87 5.56 -0.12
CA ASN A 73 11.41 6.14 1.15
C ASN A 73 11.65 5.22 2.36
N ILE A 74 11.54 3.89 2.20
CA ILE A 74 11.86 2.92 3.24
C ILE A 74 13.36 2.98 3.57
N LEU A 75 14.20 3.06 2.54
CA LEU A 75 15.66 2.98 2.65
C LEU A 75 16.35 4.35 2.84
N ARG A 76 15.60 5.46 2.83
CA ARG A 76 16.16 6.82 2.98
C ARG A 76 17.04 6.96 4.23
N ASP A 77 16.58 6.36 5.34
CA ASP A 77 17.26 6.35 6.63
C ASP A 77 17.64 4.90 6.99
N LYS A 78 18.44 4.27 6.10
CA LYS A 78 18.78 2.84 6.20
C LYS A 78 19.35 2.49 7.59
N PRO A 79 18.68 1.61 8.35
CA PRO A 79 19.15 1.23 9.66
C PRO A 79 20.43 0.39 9.56
N PRO A 80 21.33 0.46 10.56
CA PRO A 80 22.43 -0.49 10.66
C PRO A 80 21.87 -1.90 10.82
N HIS A 81 22.57 -2.90 10.27
CA HIS A 81 22.19 -4.30 10.43
C HIS A 81 22.13 -4.70 11.91
N GLN A 82 21.17 -5.56 12.26
CA GLN A 82 20.95 -6.05 13.62
C GLN A 82 20.76 -7.57 13.59
N ASN A 83 21.56 -8.29 14.36
CA ASN A 83 21.50 -9.76 14.42
C ASN A 83 20.38 -10.29 15.34
N LYS A 84 19.63 -9.41 16.01
CA LYS A 84 18.53 -9.79 16.90
C LYS A 84 17.21 -9.56 16.19
N PHE A 85 16.53 -10.66 15.84
CA PHE A 85 15.19 -10.59 15.27
C PHE A 85 14.13 -10.42 16.38
N ASP A 86 13.30 -9.39 16.25
CA ASP A 86 12.15 -9.12 17.12
C ASP A 86 10.85 -9.25 16.31
N LEU A 87 10.05 -10.26 16.62
CA LEU A 87 8.84 -10.55 15.84
C LEU A 87 7.77 -9.46 15.97
N ASP A 88 7.67 -8.79 17.11
CA ASP A 88 6.63 -7.77 17.34
C ASP A 88 7.00 -6.47 16.64
N GLU A 89 8.29 -6.10 16.66
CA GLU A 89 8.81 -5.00 15.87
C GLU A 89 8.66 -5.26 14.36
N TYR A 90 8.95 -6.49 13.92
CA TYR A 90 8.76 -6.90 12.53
C TYR A 90 7.29 -6.78 12.11
N LYS A 91 6.37 -7.32 12.92
CA LYS A 91 4.93 -7.23 12.68
C LYS A 91 4.47 -5.78 12.63
N THR A 92 5.00 -4.90 13.49
CA THR A 92 4.66 -3.48 13.48
C THR A 92 5.04 -2.81 12.17
N GLY A 93 6.21 -3.14 11.60
CA GLY A 93 6.62 -2.66 10.28
C GLY A 93 5.87 -3.31 9.11
N ALA A 94 5.48 -4.58 9.25
CA ALA A 94 4.69 -5.33 8.26
C ALA A 94 3.19 -4.97 8.27
N TRP A 95 2.73 -4.27 9.31
CA TRP A 95 1.36 -3.82 9.46
C TRP A 95 1.20 -2.39 8.96
N SER A 96 -0.02 -2.00 8.57
CA SER A 96 -0.42 -0.71 7.98
C SER A 96 -0.16 -0.51 6.47
N GLU A 97 1.05 -0.70 5.94
CA GLU A 97 1.35 -0.20 4.58
C GLU A 97 0.59 -0.95 3.47
N PHE A 98 0.54 -2.29 3.50
CA PHE A 98 -0.23 -3.07 2.53
C PHE A 98 -1.75 -2.90 2.67
N SER A 99 -2.26 -2.87 3.92
CA SER A 99 -3.69 -2.66 4.18
C SER A 99 -4.15 -1.28 3.73
N ASP A 100 -3.38 -0.23 4.03
CA ASP A 100 -3.66 1.14 3.58
C ASP A 100 -3.67 1.23 2.05
N TYR A 101 -2.75 0.52 1.39
CA TYR A 101 -2.70 0.45 -0.06
C TYR A 101 -3.98 -0.16 -0.66
N LYS A 102 -4.49 -1.26 -0.09
CA LYS A 102 -5.78 -1.86 -0.51
C LYS A 102 -6.96 -0.91 -0.31
N LEU A 103 -7.02 -0.22 0.83
CA LEU A 103 -8.08 0.76 1.09
C LEU A 103 -8.03 1.91 0.08
N ALA A 104 -6.83 2.33 -0.33
CA ALA A 104 -6.65 3.36 -1.34
C ALA A 104 -7.07 2.92 -2.74
N ILE A 105 -6.82 1.66 -3.12
CA ILE A 105 -7.35 1.08 -4.37
C ILE A 105 -8.88 1.15 -4.35
N ARG A 106 -9.53 0.61 -3.31
CA ARG A 106 -10.99 0.66 -3.20
C ARG A 106 -11.56 2.07 -3.25
N PHE A 107 -10.88 3.04 -2.62
CA PHE A 107 -11.29 4.44 -2.68
C PHE A 107 -11.20 5.00 -4.10
N SER A 108 -10.12 4.68 -4.82
CA SER A 108 -9.94 5.05 -6.22
C SER A 108 -11.02 4.43 -7.10
N ASP A 109 -11.33 3.15 -6.91
CA ASP A 109 -12.35 2.43 -7.69
C ASP A 109 -13.74 3.01 -7.44
N ALA A 110 -14.08 3.28 -6.18
CA ALA A 110 -15.34 3.94 -5.83
C ALA A 110 -15.45 5.34 -6.45
N LYS A 111 -14.35 6.10 -6.47
CA LYS A 111 -14.31 7.42 -7.13
C LYS A 111 -14.52 7.29 -8.65
N THR A 112 -13.90 6.29 -9.28
CA THR A 112 -14.05 6.04 -10.72
C THR A 112 -15.48 5.64 -11.07
N ALA A 113 -16.07 4.72 -10.31
CA ALA A 113 -17.46 4.29 -10.48
C ALA A 113 -18.45 5.45 -10.31
N LEU A 114 -18.30 6.25 -9.24
CA LEU A 114 -19.09 7.46 -9.04
C LEU A 114 -18.93 8.44 -10.21
N SER A 115 -17.70 8.64 -10.69
CA SER A 115 -17.42 9.56 -11.79
C SER A 115 -18.04 9.11 -13.11
N GLN A 116 -18.07 7.81 -13.37
CA GLN A 116 -18.68 7.24 -14.57
C GLN A 116 -20.20 7.47 -14.56
N LYS A 117 -20.86 7.13 -13.45
CA LYS A 117 -22.30 7.36 -13.28
C LYS A 117 -22.67 8.84 -13.30
N HIS A 118 -21.81 9.70 -12.75
CA HIS A 118 -22.00 11.14 -12.84
C HIS A 118 -22.00 11.62 -14.28
N PHE A 119 -20.98 11.20 -15.04
CA PHE A 119 -20.85 11.53 -16.45
C PHE A 119 -22.07 11.07 -17.27
N GLU A 120 -22.56 9.85 -17.03
CA GLU A 120 -23.76 9.34 -17.70
C GLU A 120 -25.02 10.18 -17.41
N LYS A 121 -25.12 10.80 -16.24
CA LYS A 121 -26.27 11.63 -15.84
C LYS A 121 -26.16 13.09 -16.27
N THR A 122 -24.95 13.66 -16.29
CA THR A 122 -24.75 15.11 -16.42
C THR A 122 -23.93 15.51 -17.64
N GLY A 123 -23.23 14.58 -18.29
CA GLY A 123 -22.23 14.85 -19.31
C GLY A 123 -20.89 15.36 -18.77
N GLU A 124 -20.70 15.39 -17.44
CA GLU A 124 -19.48 15.91 -16.80
C GLU A 124 -18.84 14.89 -15.85
N TYR A 125 -17.51 14.88 -15.75
CA TYR A 125 -16.80 14.00 -14.82
C TYR A 125 -16.83 14.52 -13.38
N MET A 126 -16.98 13.61 -12.42
CA MET A 126 -17.00 13.95 -10.99
C MET A 126 -15.62 14.47 -10.54
N THR A 127 -15.59 15.70 -10.03
CA THR A 127 -14.37 16.31 -9.48
C THR A 127 -14.22 16.03 -7.98
N SER A 128 -13.00 16.17 -7.44
CA SER A 128 -12.80 16.08 -5.98
C SER A 128 -13.62 17.11 -5.19
N ARG A 129 -13.91 18.29 -5.79
CA ARG A 129 -14.81 19.29 -5.20
C ARG A 129 -16.27 18.83 -5.22
N GLY A 130 -16.70 18.16 -6.28
CA GLY A 130 -18.02 17.54 -6.37
C GLY A 130 -18.22 16.47 -5.29
N ILE A 131 -17.24 15.57 -5.12
CA ILE A 131 -17.26 14.58 -4.04
C ILE A 131 -17.31 15.25 -2.68
N ALA A 132 -16.48 16.29 -2.46
CA ALA A 132 -16.51 17.07 -1.22
C ALA A 132 -17.90 17.67 -0.94
N LYS A 133 -18.58 18.21 -1.96
CA LYS A 133 -19.94 18.74 -1.83
C LYS A 133 -20.97 17.67 -1.45
N LEU A 134 -20.83 16.45 -1.98
CA LEU A 134 -21.74 15.33 -1.69
C LEU A 134 -21.48 14.67 -0.33
N THR A 135 -20.24 14.70 0.15
CA THR A 135 -19.80 13.98 1.35
C THR A 135 -19.57 14.86 2.58
N GLY A 136 -19.39 16.17 2.39
CA GLY A 136 -18.91 17.10 3.41
C GLY A 136 -17.40 16.97 3.71
N PHE A 137 -16.64 16.18 2.94
CA PHE A 137 -15.21 16.00 3.19
C PHE A 137 -14.37 17.15 2.62
N ASN A 138 -13.18 17.37 3.18
CA ASN A 138 -12.25 18.36 2.65
C ASN A 138 -11.67 17.91 1.29
N PRO A 139 -11.74 18.74 0.21
CA PRO A 139 -11.19 18.41 -1.11
C PRO A 139 -9.69 18.04 -1.10
N THR A 140 -8.89 18.68 -0.24
CA THR A 140 -7.46 18.38 -0.08
C THR A 140 -7.25 17.00 0.50
N ASN A 141 -8.08 16.58 1.46
CA ASN A 141 -8.00 15.23 2.03
C ASN A 141 -8.32 14.17 0.98
N ILE A 142 -9.34 14.41 0.15
CA ILE A 142 -9.70 13.53 -0.96
C ILE A 142 -8.52 13.40 -1.94
N LYS A 143 -7.91 14.52 -2.35
CA LYS A 143 -6.75 14.53 -3.26
C LYS A 143 -5.57 13.75 -2.68
N ASN A 144 -5.26 13.96 -1.40
CA ASN A 144 -4.14 13.30 -0.74
C ASN A 144 -4.34 11.79 -0.67
N MET A 145 -5.56 11.32 -0.39
CA MET A 145 -5.89 9.89 -0.38
C MET A 145 -5.73 9.26 -1.77
N LEU A 146 -6.24 9.92 -2.82
CA LEU A 146 -6.14 9.44 -4.20
C LEU A 146 -4.70 9.39 -4.69
N ASN A 147 -3.92 10.44 -4.44
CA ASN A 147 -2.59 10.60 -5.01
C ASN A 147 -1.51 9.81 -4.26
N HIS A 148 -1.61 9.74 -2.94
CA HIS A 148 -0.54 9.15 -2.12
C HIS A 148 -0.86 7.74 -1.64
N LYS A 149 -2.10 7.27 -1.82
CA LYS A 149 -2.55 5.95 -1.34
C LYS A 149 -2.12 5.70 0.12
N ARG A 150 -2.32 6.70 0.99
CA ARG A 150 -2.00 6.68 2.42
C ARG A 150 -3.29 6.70 3.23
N SER A 151 -3.29 5.97 4.36
CA SER A 151 -4.32 5.91 5.42
C SER A 151 -5.68 6.46 5.00
N VAL A 152 -6.45 5.61 4.31
CA VAL A 152 -7.84 5.93 3.99
C VAL A 152 -8.67 5.78 5.24
N VAL A 153 -9.28 6.88 5.68
CA VAL A 153 -10.26 6.85 6.77
C VAL A 153 -11.42 5.96 6.34
N LYS A 154 -11.61 4.83 7.04
CA LYS A 154 -12.65 3.82 6.70
C LYS A 154 -14.03 4.43 6.49
N LYS A 155 -14.40 5.43 7.31
CA LYS A 155 -15.65 6.18 7.16
C LYS A 155 -15.75 6.83 5.78
N MET A 156 -14.71 7.54 5.34
CA MET A 156 -14.69 8.19 4.02
C MET A 156 -14.82 7.19 2.87
N LEU A 157 -14.13 6.05 2.96
CA LEU A 157 -14.27 4.97 1.98
C LEU A 157 -15.71 4.46 1.93
N SER A 158 -16.29 4.10 3.07
CA SER A 158 -17.67 3.58 3.12
C SER A 158 -18.69 4.57 2.58
N THR A 159 -18.54 5.87 2.87
CA THR A 159 -19.41 6.92 2.32
C THR A 159 -19.26 7.02 0.80
N LEU A 160 -18.03 6.99 0.27
CA LEU A 160 -17.81 7.08 -1.17
C LEU A 160 -18.31 5.84 -1.92
N GLU A 161 -18.11 4.65 -1.37
CA GLU A 161 -18.64 3.39 -1.93
C GLU A 161 -20.18 3.39 -1.95
N LYS A 162 -20.81 3.87 -0.87
CA LYS A 162 -22.26 4.03 -0.80
C LYS A 162 -22.76 5.01 -1.87
N LEU A 163 -22.12 6.18 -1.96
CA LEU A 163 -22.43 7.16 -3.01
C LEU A 163 -22.26 6.55 -4.40
N ALA A 164 -21.16 5.88 -4.70
CA ALA A 164 -20.96 5.26 -6.01
C ALA A 164 -22.04 4.22 -6.35
N LYS A 165 -22.57 3.50 -5.35
CA LYS A 165 -23.67 2.55 -5.56
C LYS A 165 -25.02 3.24 -5.81
N GLU A 166 -25.31 4.29 -5.06
CA GLU A 166 -26.62 4.98 -5.06
C GLU A 166 -26.73 6.10 -6.10
N TYR A 167 -25.60 6.66 -6.55
CA TYR A 167 -25.54 7.69 -7.59
C TYR A 167 -26.12 7.17 -8.89
#